data_AF-A0A835RVR1-F1
#
_entry.id   AF-A0A835RVR1-F1
#
_cell.length_a   1.000
_cell.length_b   1.000
_cell.length_c   1.000
_cell.angle_alpha   90.00
_cell.angle_beta   90.00
_cell.angle_gamma   90.00
#
_symmetry.space_group_name_H-M   'P 1'
#
loop_
_entity.id
_entity.type
_entity.pdbx_description
1 polymer ?
#
loop_
_entity_poly.entity_id
_entity_poly.type
_entity_poly.pdbx_seq_one_letter_code
_entity_poly.pdbx_strand_id
1 'polypeptide(L)'
;MVFKDQYLEISTSLPESASIYGLGENTQPGGIRLRPNDPYTLYTTDISAINVNTDLYGSHPMYMDLRKVNGEAYCHGVLLLNSNGMDVFYRGSSLTYKVIGGVFDFYFFSGPSPLEVTDQYTLLIGRPAPMPYWALGFHQCRWGYHNLSVVEGVVEGYKNAQIPLDVMWTDDDHMDAKKDFTLSPVNFPGLKPWPSLREFTPKACTMWFLLILELM
;
A
#
# COMPACT_ATOMS: atom_id res chain seq x y z
N MET A 1 -7.27 -18.13 -25.38
CA MET A 1 -6.00 -18.06 -24.63
C MET A 1 -4.86 -17.92 -25.63
N VAL A 2 -3.92 -17.02 -25.37
CA VAL A 2 -2.66 -16.87 -26.09
C VAL A 2 -1.52 -17.09 -25.10
N PHE A 3 -0.48 -17.84 -25.49
CA PHE A 3 0.67 -18.12 -24.65
C PHE A 3 1.95 -18.00 -25.48
N LYS A 4 2.65 -16.88 -25.34
CA LYS A 4 3.93 -16.58 -25.97
C LYS A 4 4.92 -16.10 -24.92
N ASP A 5 6.20 -16.15 -25.24
CA ASP A 5 7.32 -15.81 -24.34
C ASP A 5 7.10 -14.48 -23.58
N GLN A 6 6.71 -13.42 -24.30
CA GLN A 6 6.46 -12.08 -23.74
C GLN A 6 5.01 -11.61 -23.95
N TYR A 7 4.08 -12.53 -24.16
CA TYR A 7 2.66 -12.17 -24.31
C TYR A 7 1.75 -13.33 -23.92
N LEU A 8 1.17 -13.21 -22.74
CA LEU A 8 0.15 -14.11 -22.23
C LEU A 8 -1.20 -13.38 -22.25
N GLU A 9 -2.22 -13.98 -22.86
CA GLU A 9 -3.59 -13.43 -22.85
C GLU A 9 -4.63 -14.48 -22.46
N ILE A 10 -5.45 -14.16 -21.47
CA ILE A 10 -6.59 -14.98 -21.06
C ILE A 10 -7.76 -14.09 -20.64
N SER A 11 -8.97 -14.53 -20.98
CA SER A 11 -10.21 -13.78 -20.73
C SER A 11 -11.20 -14.65 -19.99
N THR A 12 -11.99 -14.04 -19.11
CA THR A 12 -13.19 -14.62 -18.52
C THR A 12 -14.41 -13.73 -18.82
N SER A 13 -15.57 -14.35 -18.99
CA SER A 13 -16.85 -13.64 -19.00
C SER A 13 -17.31 -13.32 -17.57
N LEU A 14 -17.96 -12.18 -17.39
CA LEU A 14 -18.56 -11.75 -16.14
C LEU A 14 -20.07 -11.55 -16.33
N PRO A 15 -20.90 -11.96 -15.35
CA PRO A 15 -22.33 -11.67 -15.38
C PRO A 15 -22.59 -10.18 -15.12
N GLU A 16 -23.74 -9.67 -15.54
CA GLU A 16 -24.14 -8.27 -15.31
C GLU A 16 -24.21 -7.89 -13.82
N SER A 17 -24.46 -8.87 -12.95
CA SER A 17 -24.49 -8.67 -11.50
C SER A 17 -23.11 -8.57 -10.84
N ALA A 18 -22.01 -8.71 -11.60
CA ALA A 18 -20.66 -8.64 -11.07
C ALA A 18 -20.30 -7.24 -10.56
N SER A 19 -19.71 -7.21 -9.37
CA SER A 19 -19.13 -6.03 -8.77
C SER A 19 -17.70 -6.35 -8.35
N ILE A 20 -16.75 -5.85 -9.13
CA ILE A 20 -15.33 -6.17 -8.99
C ILE A 20 -14.62 -5.11 -8.13
N TYR A 21 -13.71 -5.55 -7.27
CA TYR A 21 -12.88 -4.72 -6.38
C TYR A 21 -11.45 -5.28 -6.36
N GLY A 22 -10.41 -4.44 -6.33
CA GLY A 22 -9.01 -4.87 -6.27
C GLY A 22 -8.17 -4.35 -7.44
N LEU A 23 -7.31 -5.19 -8.00
CA LEU A 23 -6.38 -4.86 -9.10
C LEU A 23 -5.56 -3.60 -8.83
N GLY A 24 -5.03 -3.48 -7.62
CA GLY A 24 -4.21 -2.33 -7.19
C GLY A 24 -2.75 -2.43 -7.64
N GLU A 25 -1.96 -1.38 -7.47
CA GLU A 25 -2.29 -0.10 -6.85
C GLU A 25 -2.67 0.96 -7.91
N ASN A 26 -3.80 1.65 -7.70
CA ASN A 26 -4.21 2.78 -8.53
C ASN A 26 -5.19 3.69 -7.78
N THR A 27 -5.19 4.98 -8.11
CA THR A 27 -6.20 5.94 -7.63
C THR A 27 -7.37 6.01 -8.61
N GLN A 28 -8.56 5.67 -8.12
CA GLN A 28 -9.79 5.69 -8.90
C GLN A 28 -10.70 6.83 -8.46
N PRO A 29 -11.13 7.72 -9.37
CA PRO A 29 -12.07 8.81 -9.03
C PRO A 29 -13.46 8.27 -8.70
N GLY A 30 -13.70 7.00 -9.04
CA GLY A 30 -15.00 6.38 -9.00
C GLY A 30 -15.39 5.64 -7.74
N GLY A 31 -14.53 5.66 -6.72
CA GLY A 31 -14.60 4.80 -5.55
C GLY A 31 -13.90 3.45 -5.77
N ILE A 32 -14.04 2.54 -4.80
CA ILE A 32 -13.30 1.27 -4.74
C ILE A 32 -13.78 0.20 -5.73
N ARG A 33 -14.97 0.38 -6.33
CA ARG A 33 -15.52 -0.56 -7.32
C ARG A 33 -14.92 -0.27 -8.69
N LEU A 34 -14.40 -1.29 -9.35
CA LEU A 34 -13.84 -1.15 -10.70
C LEU A 34 -14.92 -0.75 -11.70
N ARG A 35 -14.52 0.05 -12.69
CA ARG A 35 -15.38 0.61 -13.73
C ARG A 35 -14.99 0.06 -15.10
N PRO A 36 -15.97 -0.31 -15.94
CA PRO A 36 -15.69 -0.76 -17.29
C PRO A 36 -14.93 0.29 -18.08
N ASN A 37 -13.91 -0.15 -18.83
CA ASN A 37 -13.06 0.66 -19.72
C ASN A 37 -12.07 1.62 -19.05
N ASP A 38 -12.03 1.69 -17.72
CA ASP A 38 -10.93 2.36 -17.02
C ASP A 38 -9.64 1.52 -17.12
N PRO A 39 -8.45 2.14 -17.08
CA PRO A 39 -7.18 1.42 -17.17
C PRO A 39 -6.83 0.76 -15.83
N TYR A 40 -6.38 -0.50 -15.91
CA TYR A 40 -5.86 -1.28 -14.80
C TYR A 40 -4.53 -1.90 -15.21
N THR A 41 -3.49 -1.08 -15.24
CA THR A 41 -2.10 -1.51 -15.45
C THR A 41 -1.47 -1.82 -14.09
N LEU A 42 -0.78 -2.95 -14.00
CA LEU A 42 -0.08 -3.40 -12.80
C LEU A 42 1.40 -3.48 -13.12
N TYR A 43 2.12 -2.44 -12.71
CA TYR A 43 3.57 -2.32 -12.77
C TYR A 43 4.00 -1.32 -11.69
N THR A 44 5.02 -1.64 -10.91
CA THR A 44 5.42 -0.79 -9.78
C THR A 44 6.19 0.41 -10.30
N THR A 45 5.62 1.60 -10.17
CA THR A 45 6.16 2.85 -10.72
C THR A 45 6.11 3.96 -9.67
N ASP A 46 7.15 4.78 -9.65
CA ASP A 46 7.19 6.01 -8.84
C ASP A 46 6.32 7.10 -9.51
N ILE A 47 5.02 7.00 -9.30
CA ILE A 47 4.02 7.99 -9.71
C ILE A 47 3.17 8.36 -8.51
N SER A 48 2.98 9.67 -8.29
CA SER A 48 2.17 10.15 -7.19
C SER A 48 0.71 9.70 -7.32
N ALA A 49 0.14 9.21 -6.21
CA ALA A 49 -1.26 8.79 -6.10
C ALA A 49 -2.30 9.91 -6.33
N ILE A 50 -1.88 11.17 -6.47
CA ILE A 50 -2.77 12.25 -6.95
C ILE A 50 -3.18 12.05 -8.41
N ASN A 51 -2.38 11.31 -9.19
CA ASN A 51 -2.67 10.99 -10.57
C ASN A 51 -3.66 9.82 -10.59
N VAL A 52 -4.82 10.05 -11.19
CA VAL A 52 -5.86 9.03 -11.31
C VAL A 52 -5.55 8.10 -12.49
N ASN A 53 -6.05 6.86 -12.42
CA ASN A 53 -6.07 5.93 -13.56
C ASN A 53 -4.67 5.62 -14.14
N THR A 54 -3.67 5.50 -13.28
CA THR A 54 -2.29 5.12 -13.60
C THR A 54 -1.80 4.05 -12.63
N ASP A 55 -0.80 3.28 -13.05
CA ASP A 55 -0.05 2.38 -12.18
C ASP A 55 0.77 3.19 -11.15
N LEU A 56 0.86 2.66 -9.92
CA LEU A 56 1.50 3.31 -8.77
C LEU A 56 2.56 2.38 -8.15
N TYR A 57 2.85 2.53 -6.86
CA TYR A 57 3.97 1.88 -6.18
C TYR A 57 3.79 0.36 -6.01
N GLY A 58 2.54 -0.11 -5.93
CA GLY A 58 2.18 -1.51 -5.70
C GLY A 58 1.61 -2.24 -6.91
N SER A 59 1.79 -3.56 -6.93
CA SER A 59 1.16 -4.48 -7.88
C SER A 59 0.45 -5.61 -7.13
N HIS A 60 -0.87 -5.63 -7.22
CA HIS A 60 -1.76 -6.56 -6.53
C HIS A 60 -2.74 -7.18 -7.55
N PRO A 61 -2.32 -8.23 -8.29
CA PRO A 61 -3.11 -8.92 -9.31
C PRO A 61 -4.21 -9.82 -8.72
N MET A 62 -4.95 -9.28 -7.75
CA MET A 62 -6.04 -9.92 -7.04
C MET A 62 -7.30 -9.06 -7.17
N TYR A 63 -8.44 -9.70 -7.44
CA TYR A 63 -9.74 -9.05 -7.32
C TYR A 63 -10.73 -9.90 -6.53
N MET A 64 -11.69 -9.23 -5.90
CA MET A 64 -12.91 -9.83 -5.38
C MET A 64 -14.08 -9.50 -6.31
N ASP A 65 -14.97 -10.45 -6.52
CA ASP A 65 -16.19 -10.29 -7.30
C ASP A 65 -17.39 -10.62 -6.42
N LEU A 66 -18.12 -9.56 -6.06
CA LEU A 66 -19.37 -9.63 -5.32
C LEU A 66 -20.55 -9.64 -6.30
N ARG A 67 -21.36 -10.68 -6.21
CA ARG A 67 -22.52 -10.93 -7.06
C ARG A 67 -23.78 -11.08 -6.24
N LYS A 68 -24.91 -10.80 -6.89
CA LYS A 68 -26.23 -11.19 -6.39
C LYS A 68 -26.74 -12.36 -7.22
N VAL A 69 -27.00 -13.49 -6.57
CA VAL A 69 -27.52 -14.72 -7.19
C VAL A 69 -28.81 -15.09 -6.46
N ASN A 70 -29.94 -15.14 -7.19
CA ASN A 70 -31.26 -15.48 -6.65
C ASN A 70 -31.69 -14.66 -5.41
N GLY A 71 -31.23 -13.41 -5.29
CA GLY A 71 -31.53 -12.55 -4.15
C GLY A 71 -30.46 -12.54 -3.06
N GLU A 72 -29.53 -13.50 -3.06
CA GLU A 72 -28.48 -13.66 -2.06
C GLU A 72 -27.14 -13.12 -2.56
N ALA A 73 -26.31 -12.63 -1.64
CA ALA A 73 -24.98 -12.11 -1.94
C ALA A 73 -23.94 -13.25 -1.92
N TYR A 74 -23.13 -13.34 -2.97
CA TYR A 74 -22.03 -14.28 -3.10
C TYR A 74 -20.77 -13.53 -3.50
N CYS A 75 -19.65 -13.85 -2.88
CA CYS A 75 -18.35 -13.28 -3.15
C CYS A 75 -17.36 -14.39 -3.44
N HIS A 76 -16.51 -14.19 -4.44
CA HIS A 76 -15.32 -15.01 -4.64
C HIS A 76 -14.13 -14.10 -4.93
N GLY A 77 -12.92 -14.62 -4.72
CA GLY A 77 -11.68 -13.93 -5.06
C GLY A 77 -10.94 -14.66 -6.17
N VAL A 78 -10.18 -13.90 -6.97
CA VAL A 78 -9.27 -14.44 -7.98
C VAL A 78 -7.94 -13.72 -7.84
N LEU A 79 -6.86 -14.50 -7.68
CA LEU A 79 -5.49 -14.03 -7.70
C LEU A 79 -4.80 -14.62 -8.92
N LEU A 80 -4.08 -13.79 -9.68
CA LEU A 80 -3.06 -14.25 -10.61
C LEU A 80 -1.69 -14.05 -9.94
N LEU A 81 -1.04 -15.14 -9.51
CA LEU A 81 0.27 -15.08 -8.87
C LEU A 81 1.37 -14.88 -9.93
N ASN A 82 1.51 -13.65 -10.41
CA ASN A 82 2.48 -13.27 -11.43
C ASN A 82 2.97 -11.83 -11.17
N SER A 83 4.29 -11.60 -11.27
CA SER A 83 4.93 -10.31 -10.99
C SER A 83 5.35 -9.53 -12.24
N ASN A 84 5.16 -10.07 -13.44
CA ASN A 84 5.43 -9.35 -14.69
C ASN A 84 4.40 -8.23 -14.89
N GLY A 85 4.80 -7.18 -15.61
CA GLY A 85 3.89 -6.10 -15.99
C GLY A 85 2.67 -6.63 -16.73
N MET A 86 1.50 -6.11 -16.40
CA MET A 86 0.26 -6.55 -17.01
C MET A 86 -0.78 -5.45 -17.13
N ASP A 87 -1.62 -5.57 -18.17
CA ASP A 87 -2.85 -4.81 -18.31
C ASP A 87 -4.04 -5.74 -18.09
N VAL A 88 -4.99 -5.30 -17.26
CA VAL A 88 -6.25 -6.02 -17.03
C VAL A 88 -7.41 -5.23 -17.61
N PHE A 89 -7.91 -5.67 -18.76
CA PHE A 89 -9.01 -5.03 -19.45
C PHE A 89 -10.35 -5.49 -18.89
N TYR A 90 -11.01 -4.62 -18.12
CA TYR A 90 -12.37 -4.83 -17.65
C TYR A 90 -13.38 -4.13 -18.58
N ARG A 91 -14.29 -4.89 -19.20
CA ARG A 91 -15.31 -4.38 -20.14
C ARG A 91 -16.74 -4.44 -19.60
N GLY A 92 -16.91 -4.68 -18.30
CA GLY A 92 -18.22 -4.91 -17.67
C GLY A 92 -18.69 -6.35 -17.79
N SER A 93 -18.73 -6.88 -19.00
CA SER A 93 -19.13 -8.28 -19.28
C SER A 93 -17.94 -9.24 -19.42
N SER A 94 -16.71 -8.75 -19.36
CA SER A 94 -15.50 -9.57 -19.42
C SER A 94 -14.33 -8.91 -18.72
N LEU A 95 -13.37 -9.76 -18.36
CA LEU A 95 -12.10 -9.37 -17.79
C LEU A 95 -10.99 -10.13 -18.51
N THR A 96 -10.02 -9.40 -19.05
CA THR A 96 -8.93 -9.97 -19.87
C THR A 96 -7.58 -9.53 -19.34
N TYR A 97 -6.75 -10.51 -18.97
CA TYR A 97 -5.36 -10.28 -18.59
C TYR A 97 -4.49 -10.28 -19.83
N LYS A 98 -3.59 -9.31 -19.93
CA LYS A 98 -2.48 -9.28 -20.89
C LYS A 98 -1.19 -9.08 -20.11
N VAL A 99 -0.35 -10.11 -20.06
CA VAL A 99 0.85 -10.14 -19.22
C VAL A 99 2.09 -10.29 -20.10
N ILE A 100 3.16 -9.55 -19.79
CA ILE A 100 4.39 -9.52 -20.63
C ILE A 100 5.40 -10.62 -20.30
N GLY A 101 5.00 -11.67 -19.57
CA GLY A 101 5.86 -12.80 -19.24
C GLY A 101 5.32 -13.66 -18.10
N GLY A 102 6.15 -14.60 -17.64
CA GLY A 102 5.84 -15.48 -16.51
C GLY A 102 4.91 -16.64 -16.90
N VAL A 103 3.99 -16.98 -16.01
CA VAL A 103 3.01 -18.08 -16.18
C VAL A 103 1.62 -17.65 -15.73
N PHE A 104 0.61 -18.42 -16.11
CA PHE A 104 -0.74 -18.31 -15.54
C PHE A 104 -0.86 -19.21 -14.32
N ASP A 105 -0.59 -18.66 -13.13
CA ASP A 105 -0.80 -19.33 -11.84
C ASP A 105 -1.99 -18.70 -11.09
N PHE A 106 -3.20 -19.19 -11.39
CA PHE A 106 -4.44 -18.64 -10.85
C PHE A 106 -4.91 -19.39 -9.60
N TYR A 107 -5.29 -18.61 -8.58
CA TYR A 107 -5.93 -19.11 -7.37
C TYR A 107 -7.35 -18.53 -7.27
N PHE A 108 -8.30 -19.40 -6.90
CA PHE A 108 -9.70 -19.03 -6.72
C PHE A 108 -10.11 -19.25 -5.27
N PHE A 109 -10.67 -18.22 -4.66
CA PHE A 109 -11.14 -18.21 -3.26
C PHE A 109 -12.66 -18.23 -3.25
N SER A 110 -13.26 -19.27 -2.68
CA SER A 110 -14.70 -19.56 -2.83
C SER A 110 -15.63 -18.65 -2.04
N GLY A 111 -15.13 -17.92 -1.04
CA GLY A 111 -15.97 -17.15 -0.12
C GLY A 111 -16.88 -18.05 0.73
N PRO A 112 -18.19 -17.75 0.90
CA PRO A 112 -19.01 -16.86 0.06
C PRO A 112 -19.08 -15.38 0.48
N SER A 113 -18.54 -14.99 1.63
CA SER A 113 -18.50 -13.57 2.05
C SER A 113 -17.16 -12.90 1.72
N PRO A 114 -17.11 -11.55 1.57
CA PRO A 114 -15.84 -10.83 1.42
C PRO A 114 -14.83 -11.11 2.54
N LEU A 115 -15.31 -11.37 3.76
CA LEU A 115 -14.45 -11.70 4.90
C LEU A 115 -13.79 -13.07 4.73
N GLU A 116 -14.56 -14.08 4.30
CA GLU A 116 -14.02 -15.42 4.02
C GLU A 116 -13.06 -15.43 2.84
N VAL A 117 -13.35 -14.64 1.79
CA VAL A 117 -12.41 -14.47 0.66
C VAL A 117 -11.10 -13.85 1.16
N THR A 118 -11.16 -12.84 2.01
CA THR A 118 -9.97 -12.21 2.61
C THR A 118 -9.20 -13.19 3.49
N ASP A 119 -9.90 -14.01 4.29
CA ASP A 119 -9.30 -15.03 5.13
C ASP A 119 -8.55 -16.08 4.29
N GLN A 120 -9.20 -16.61 3.25
CA GLN A 120 -8.60 -17.59 2.34
C GLN A 120 -7.42 -17.01 1.55
N TYR A 121 -7.54 -15.78 1.06
CA TYR A 121 -6.48 -15.08 0.34
C TYR A 121 -5.24 -14.89 1.22
N THR A 122 -5.42 -14.35 2.42
CA THR A 122 -4.29 -14.11 3.35
C THR A 122 -3.73 -15.39 3.96
N LEU A 123 -4.49 -16.49 3.97
CA LEU A 123 -3.95 -17.81 4.30
C LEU A 123 -2.91 -18.25 3.25
N LEU A 124 -3.14 -17.94 1.97
CA LEU A 124 -2.22 -18.26 0.88
C LEU A 124 -1.00 -17.31 0.84
N ILE A 125 -1.24 -16.00 0.81
CA ILE A 125 -0.17 -15.01 0.57
C ILE A 125 0.61 -14.60 1.83
N GLY A 126 0.18 -15.08 3.00
CA GLY A 126 0.73 -14.70 4.29
C GLY A 126 -0.24 -13.82 5.09
N ARG A 127 -0.37 -14.15 6.37
CA ARG A 127 -1.22 -13.38 7.29
C ARG A 127 -0.60 -12.01 7.57
N PRO A 128 -1.41 -10.94 7.68
CA PRO A 128 -0.92 -9.62 8.06
C PRO A 128 -0.13 -9.69 9.37
N ALA A 129 1.05 -9.05 9.40
CA ALA A 129 1.84 -8.96 10.61
C ALA A 129 1.07 -8.18 11.70
N PRO A 130 1.17 -8.59 12.98
CA PRO A 130 0.59 -7.80 14.06
C PRO A 130 1.33 -6.47 14.20
N MET A 131 0.59 -5.39 14.46
CA MET A 131 1.16 -4.07 14.68
C MET A 131 1.42 -3.86 16.18
N PRO A 132 2.57 -3.25 16.57
CA PRO A 132 2.78 -2.86 17.96
C PRO A 132 1.76 -1.78 18.36
N TYR A 133 1.34 -1.78 19.62
CA TYR A 133 0.23 -0.93 20.07
C TYR A 133 0.45 0.58 19.78
N TRP A 134 1.69 1.06 19.91
CA TRP A 134 2.04 2.46 19.65
C TRP A 134 1.85 2.88 18.18
N ALA A 135 1.86 1.94 17.23
CA ALA A 135 1.66 2.24 15.82
C ALA A 135 0.19 2.55 15.46
N LEU A 136 -0.73 2.34 16.42
CA LEU A 136 -2.13 2.76 16.32
C LEU A 136 -2.36 4.17 16.86
N GLY A 137 -1.32 4.79 17.45
CA GLY A 137 -1.35 6.15 17.97
C GLY A 137 -1.29 7.20 16.87
N PHE A 138 -1.16 8.48 17.26
CA PHE A 138 -1.06 9.58 16.31
C PHE A 138 0.39 9.80 15.84
N HIS A 139 0.59 9.91 14.53
CA HIS A 139 1.89 10.05 13.89
C HIS A 139 2.03 11.45 13.25
N GLN A 140 3.16 12.12 13.44
CA GLN A 140 3.52 13.37 12.77
C GLN A 140 4.74 13.14 11.87
N CYS A 141 4.62 13.53 10.59
CA CYS A 141 5.69 13.47 9.61
C CYS A 141 5.66 14.72 8.72
N ARG A 142 6.81 15.10 8.18
CA ARG A 142 6.93 16.11 7.12
C ARG A 142 8.28 15.95 6.42
N TRP A 143 8.25 15.98 5.10
CA TRP A 143 9.42 16.29 4.29
C TRP A 143 9.74 17.80 4.37
N GLY A 144 10.94 18.14 4.82
CA GLY A 144 11.42 19.51 5.00
C GLY A 144 11.54 19.94 6.47
N TYR A 145 11.72 19.03 7.42
CA TYR A 145 12.17 19.42 8.77
C TYR A 145 13.66 19.75 8.73
N HIS A 146 13.99 21.02 8.55
CA HIS A 146 15.35 21.45 8.20
C HIS A 146 16.43 21.17 9.26
N ASN A 147 16.06 21.01 10.54
CA ASN A 147 17.00 20.69 11.62
C ASN A 147 16.26 20.15 12.85
N LEU A 148 17.03 19.64 13.83
CA LEU A 148 16.51 19.06 15.07
C LEU A 148 15.65 20.03 15.89
N SER A 149 16.01 21.32 15.98
CA SER A 149 15.24 22.29 16.76
C SER A 149 13.84 22.55 16.20
N VAL A 150 13.64 22.42 14.88
CA VAL A 150 12.30 22.46 14.28
C VAL A 150 11.47 21.27 14.73
N VAL A 151 12.06 20.07 14.76
CA VAL A 151 11.39 18.84 15.23
C VAL A 151 11.00 18.98 16.71
N GLU A 152 11.91 19.47 17.56
CA GLU A 152 11.65 19.74 18.98
C GLU A 152 10.51 20.74 19.16
N GLY A 153 10.50 21.83 18.38
CA GLY A 153 9.42 22.82 18.42
C GLY A 153 8.06 22.25 18.02
N VAL A 154 8.00 21.30 17.08
CA VAL A 154 6.76 20.59 16.72
C VAL A 154 6.27 19.74 17.88
N VAL A 155 7.14 18.93 18.49
CA VAL A 155 6.80 18.10 19.66
C VAL A 155 6.29 18.96 20.83
N GLU A 156 6.99 20.06 21.12
CA GLU A 156 6.56 21.02 22.15
C GLU A 156 5.21 21.66 21.81
N GLY A 157 4.97 21.97 20.53
CA GLY A 157 3.68 22.47 20.04
C GLY A 157 2.53 21.51 20.32
N TYR A 158 2.67 20.22 20.00
CA TYR A 158 1.67 19.19 20.30
C TYR A 158 1.41 19.08 21.80
N LYS A 159 2.49 19.08 22.61
CA LYS A 159 2.40 19.05 24.07
C LYS A 159 1.65 20.25 24.63
N ASN A 160 1.97 21.46 24.18
CA ASN A 160 1.34 22.70 24.64
C ASN A 160 -0.14 22.78 24.20
N ALA A 161 -0.46 22.25 23.03
CA ALA A 161 -1.84 22.14 22.53
C ALA A 161 -2.64 20.98 23.17
N GLN A 162 -2.00 20.15 24.01
CA GLN A 162 -2.59 18.94 24.59
C GLN A 162 -3.15 17.95 23.54
N ILE A 163 -2.50 17.89 22.38
CA ILE A 163 -2.84 16.95 21.30
C ILE A 163 -1.94 15.71 21.48
N PRO A 164 -2.51 14.48 21.54
CA PRO A 164 -1.72 13.26 21.62
C PRO A 164 -0.76 13.13 20.44
N LEU A 165 0.50 12.81 20.72
CA LEU A 165 1.52 12.51 19.74
C LEU A 165 2.31 11.28 20.22
N ASP A 166 2.14 10.17 19.50
CA ASP A 166 2.78 8.89 19.83
C ASP A 166 4.07 8.70 19.04
N VAL A 167 4.12 9.19 17.80
CA VAL A 167 5.26 8.96 16.90
C VAL A 167 5.66 10.21 16.15
N MET A 168 6.94 10.57 16.26
CA MET A 168 7.56 11.62 15.45
C MET A 168 8.42 10.98 14.36
N TRP A 169 8.15 11.35 13.11
CA TRP A 169 8.91 10.91 11.95
C TRP A 169 9.85 12.02 11.47
N THR A 170 11.03 11.64 11.00
CA THR A 170 11.88 12.51 10.21
C THR A 170 12.12 11.87 8.85
N ASP A 171 11.83 12.64 7.81
CA ASP A 171 12.13 12.30 6.42
C ASP A 171 13.66 12.31 6.17
N ASP A 172 14.07 12.20 4.92
CA ASP A 172 15.46 12.18 4.42
C ASP A 172 16.33 13.38 4.88
N ASP A 173 15.71 14.43 5.44
CA ASP A 173 16.36 15.61 6.03
C ASP A 173 17.33 15.27 7.16
N HIS A 174 17.07 14.18 7.91
CA HIS A 174 17.94 13.78 9.01
C HIS A 174 19.30 13.26 8.53
N MET A 175 19.39 12.80 7.28
CA MET A 175 20.56 12.15 6.71
C MET A 175 21.65 13.16 6.31
N ASP A 176 22.91 12.72 6.33
CA ASP A 176 24.00 13.48 5.71
C ASP A 176 23.90 13.35 4.18
N ALA A 177 23.52 14.43 3.50
CA ALA A 177 23.37 14.49 2.04
C ALA A 177 22.54 13.31 1.46
N LYS A 178 21.42 12.98 2.11
CA LYS A 178 20.46 11.95 1.66
C LYS A 178 21.06 10.53 1.58
N LYS A 179 22.09 10.26 2.38
CA LYS A 179 22.73 8.95 2.46
C LYS A 179 22.13 8.14 3.61
N ASP A 180 21.58 6.98 3.30
CA ASP A 180 21.11 6.03 4.30
C ASP A 180 22.17 5.74 5.38
N PHE A 181 21.69 5.48 6.60
CA PHE A 181 22.51 5.17 7.78
C PHE A 181 23.49 6.28 8.21
N THR A 182 23.26 7.51 7.77
CA THR A 182 24.02 8.68 8.18
C THR A 182 23.14 9.71 8.88
N LEU A 183 23.76 10.66 9.57
CA LEU A 183 23.09 11.79 10.17
C LEU A 183 23.80 13.07 9.79
N SER A 184 23.03 14.11 9.44
CA SER A 184 23.59 15.42 9.12
C SER A 184 24.33 15.96 10.35
N PRO A 185 25.67 16.14 10.29
CA PRO A 185 26.44 16.62 11.43
C PRO A 185 26.15 18.10 11.75
N VAL A 186 25.45 18.81 10.86
CA VAL A 186 25.11 20.23 10.98
C VAL A 186 23.66 20.42 11.40
N ASN A 187 22.71 19.76 10.71
CA ASN A 187 21.29 19.98 10.92
C ASN A 187 20.69 19.06 11.99
N PHE A 188 21.26 17.87 12.16
CA PHE A 188 20.83 16.89 13.15
C PHE A 188 22.02 16.46 14.05
N PRO A 189 22.76 17.43 14.64
CA PRO A 189 23.93 17.13 15.44
C PRO A 189 23.52 16.39 16.70
N GLY A 190 24.21 15.29 17.02
CA GLY A 190 24.00 14.61 18.30
C GLY A 190 22.68 13.85 18.44
N LEU A 191 21.88 13.70 17.37
CA LEU A 191 20.90 12.63 17.30
C LEU A 191 21.70 11.33 17.38
N LYS A 192 21.80 10.73 18.56
CA LYS A 192 22.64 9.53 18.69
C LYS A 192 21.93 8.37 17.99
N PRO A 193 22.66 7.51 17.27
CA PRO A 193 22.07 6.30 16.71
C PRO A 193 21.39 5.48 17.82
N TRP A 194 20.38 4.71 17.43
CA TRP A 194 19.69 3.77 18.30
C TRP A 194 20.73 2.91 19.06
N PRO A 195 20.64 2.77 20.41
CA PRO A 195 19.44 2.89 21.26
C PRO A 195 19.31 4.18 22.11
N SER A 196 20.08 5.23 21.84
CA SER A 196 20.11 6.44 22.70
C SER A 196 18.95 7.43 22.54
N LEU A 197 18.01 7.19 21.63
CA LEU A 197 16.80 8.03 21.44
C LEU A 197 15.83 8.02 22.64
N ARG A 198 16.06 7.13 23.63
CA ARG A 198 15.27 7.06 24.88
C ARG A 198 15.38 8.32 25.77
N GLU A 199 16.37 9.19 25.55
CA GLU A 199 16.60 10.37 26.39
C GLU A 199 15.74 11.58 26.02
N PHE A 200 15.06 11.58 24.86
CA PHE A 200 14.16 12.69 24.44
C PHE A 200 12.75 12.61 25.04
N THR A 201 12.41 11.52 25.72
CA THR A 201 11.12 11.37 26.41
C THR A 201 11.29 11.66 27.91
N PRO A 202 10.60 12.67 28.48
CA PRO A 202 10.38 12.69 29.92
C PRO A 202 9.78 11.35 30.33
N LYS A 203 10.18 10.81 31.50
CA LYS A 203 9.79 9.48 32.03
C LYS A 203 8.28 9.16 32.10
N ALA A 204 7.41 10.06 31.66
CA ALA A 204 5.95 9.95 31.63
C ALA A 204 5.32 9.99 30.22
N CYS A 205 6.09 10.20 29.13
CA CYS A 205 5.55 10.21 27.75
C CYS A 205 6.30 9.19 26.89
N THR A 206 5.68 8.05 26.61
CA THR A 206 6.19 7.03 25.67
C THR A 206 5.97 7.48 24.22
N MET A 207 6.80 8.39 23.73
CA MET A 207 6.85 8.79 22.31
C MET A 207 7.93 7.99 21.58
N TRP A 208 7.65 7.58 20.34
CA TRP A 208 8.56 6.82 19.47
C TRP A 208 9.07 7.67 18.31
N PHE A 209 10.23 7.30 17.76
CA PHE A 209 10.84 7.96 16.61
C PHE A 209 10.98 6.98 15.46
N LEU A 210 10.60 7.42 14.26
CA LEU A 210 10.76 6.66 13.01
C LEU A 210 11.55 7.48 11.99
N LEU A 211 12.48 6.81 11.32
CA LEU A 211 13.37 7.40 10.31
C LEU A 211 13.07 6.73 8.97
N ILE A 212 13.06 7.50 7.89
CA ILE A 212 12.99 6.95 6.53
C ILE A 212 14.33 6.31 6.13
N LEU A 213 14.28 5.36 5.20
CA LEU A 213 15.40 4.90 4.38
C LEU A 213 15.02 5.11 2.92
N GLU A 214 15.93 5.60 2.09
CA GLU A 214 15.68 5.85 0.67
C GLU A 214 16.34 4.80 -0.21
N LEU A 215 15.50 3.98 -0.87
CA LEU A 215 15.94 3.06 -1.91
C LEU A 215 15.85 3.80 -3.26
N MET A 216 16.95 4.41 -3.69
CA MET A 216 17.10 4.96 -5.06
C MET A 216 17.19 3.86 -6.11
#